data_AF-A0A1H7RAH7-F1
#
_entry.id   AF-A0A1H7RAH7-F1
#
_cell.length_a   1.000
_cell.length_b   1.000
_cell.length_c   1.000
_cell.angle_alpha   90.00
_cell.angle_beta   90.00
_cell.angle_gamma   90.00
#
_symmetry.space_group_name_H-M   'P 1'
#
loop_
_entity.id
_entity.type
_entity.pdbx_description
1 polymer ?
#
loop_
_entity_poly.entity_id
_entity_poly.type
_entity_poly.pdbx_seq_one_letter_code
_entity_poly.pdbx_strand_id
1 'polypeptide(L)' 'MSLITTAHLDAPDDFYEALLNAHKDLSAADSQAFNARLILLLANHIGRLDVLKAALVAAGLSSTSAQAGLSPIEPD' A
#
# COMPACT_ATOMS: atom_id res chain seq x y z
N MET A 1 -9.94 -6.79 15.22
CA MET A 1 -8.84 -5.84 15.07
C MET A 1 -9.03 -5.12 13.74
N SER A 2 -8.97 -3.80 13.77
CA SER A 2 -9.11 -2.94 12.59
C SER A 2 -7.74 -2.66 11.97
N LEU A 3 -7.70 -2.21 10.72
CA LEU A 3 -6.48 -1.75 10.08
C LEU A 3 -5.83 -0.60 10.88
N ILE A 4 -4.52 -0.67 11.08
CA ILE A 4 -3.72 0.42 11.67
C ILE A 4 -3.06 1.18 10.53
N THR A 5 -3.36 2.47 10.39
CA THR A 5 -2.81 3.37 9.35
C THR A 5 -1.81 4.38 9.89
N THR A 6 -1.59 4.39 11.21
CA THR A 6 -0.58 5.19 11.89
C THR A 6 0.72 4.41 12.07
N ALA A 7 1.82 5.11 12.35
CA ALA A 7 3.09 4.46 12.66
C ALA A 7 2.92 3.47 13.83
N HIS A 8 3.29 2.21 13.60
CA HIS A 8 3.12 1.11 14.55
C HIS A 8 4.28 0.11 14.41
N LEU A 9 5.50 0.67 14.33
CA LEU A 9 6.75 -0.07 14.34
C LEU A 9 7.56 0.38 15.55
N ASP A 10 8.12 -0.57 16.30
CA ASP A 10 8.95 -0.27 17.47
C ASP A 10 10.26 0.44 17.07
N ALA A 11 10.83 0.05 15.93
CA ALA A 11 12.03 0.64 15.34
C ALA A 11 11.80 0.92 13.85
N PRO A 12 11.17 2.06 13.50
CA PRO A 12 10.83 2.39 12.11
C PRO A 12 12.07 2.57 11.22
N ASP A 13 13.14 3.12 11.78
CA ASP A 13 14.40 3.39 11.04
C ASP A 13 15.11 2.08 10.67
N ASP A 14 15.26 1.16 11.61
CA ASP A 14 15.88 -0.16 11.37
C ASP A 14 15.16 -0.94 10.27
N PHE A 15 13.82 -0.91 10.28
CA PHE A 15 13.03 -1.58 9.24
C PHE A 15 13.20 -0.89 7.87
N TYR A 16 13.24 0.45 7.84
CA TYR A 16 13.44 1.20 6.60
C TYR A 16 14.83 0.93 6.00
N GLU A 17 15.88 0.90 6.83
CA GLU A 17 17.23 0.54 6.40
C GLU A 17 17.28 -0.90 5.86
N ALA A 18 16.66 -1.85 6.56
CA ALA A 18 16.59 -3.24 6.10
C ALA A 18 15.87 -3.36 4.74
N LEU A 19 14.79 -2.61 4.54
CA LEU A 19 14.06 -2.58 3.27
C LEU A 19 14.94 -2.00 2.15
N LEU A 20 15.61 -0.87 2.40
CA LEU A 20 16.50 -0.26 1.41
C LEU A 20 17.65 -1.18 1.01
N ASN A 21 18.26 -1.83 2.01
CA ASN A 21 19.34 -2.80 1.79
C ASN A 21 18.87 -4.00 0.97
N ALA A 22 17.64 -4.50 1.19
CA ALA A 22 17.07 -5.58 0.39
C ALA A 22 16.88 -5.22 -1.09
N HIS A 23 16.75 -3.93 -1.42
CA HIS A 23 16.59 -3.44 -2.79
C HIS A 23 17.87 -3.02 -3.49
N LYS A 24 18.98 -2.86 -2.75
CA LYS A 24 20.20 -2.17 -3.22
C LYS A 24 20.80 -2.72 -4.53
N ASP A 25 20.67 -4.02 -4.77
CA ASP A 25 21.24 -4.70 -5.94
C ASP A 25 20.15 -5.27 -6.88
N LEU A 26 18.89 -4.88 -6.68
CA LEU A 26 17.78 -5.37 -7.49
C LEU A 26 17.49 -4.44 -8.66
N SER A 27 17.18 -5.03 -9.83
CA SER A 27 16.57 -4.28 -10.93
C SER A 27 15.18 -3.77 -10.52
N ALA A 28 14.62 -2.83 -11.28
CA ALA A 28 13.26 -2.35 -11.02
C ALA A 28 12.21 -3.49 -11.07
N ALA A 29 12.37 -4.44 -12.01
CA ALA A 29 11.48 -5.59 -12.12
C ALA A 29 11.63 -6.55 -10.93
N ASP A 30 12.87 -6.81 -10.50
CA ASP A 30 13.13 -7.66 -9.34
C ASP A 30 12.67 -7.02 -8.03
N SER A 31 12.81 -5.70 -7.90
CA SER A 31 12.30 -4.90 -6.80
C SER A 31 10.78 -5.00 -6.70
N GLN A 32 10.06 -4.91 -7.83
CA GLN A 32 8.62 -5.11 -7.86
C GLN A 32 8.22 -6.54 -7.47
N ALA A 33 8.94 -7.56 -7.99
CA ALA A 33 8.71 -8.95 -7.63
C ALA A 33 9.03 -9.26 -6.16
N PHE A 34 10.04 -8.60 -5.58
CA PHE A 34 10.35 -8.64 -4.16
C PHE A 34 9.20 -8.05 -3.33
N ASN A 35 8.73 -6.86 -3.68
CA ASN A 35 7.63 -6.21 -2.99
C ASN A 35 6.34 -7.03 -3.02
N ALA A 36 6.00 -7.64 -4.16
CA ALA A 36 4.85 -8.52 -4.26
C ALA A 36 4.95 -9.73 -3.31
N ARG A 37 6.13 -10.36 -3.23
CA ARG A 37 6.38 -11.47 -2.30
C ARG A 37 6.30 -11.02 -0.84
N LEU A 38 6.89 -9.87 -0.50
CA LEU A 38 6.84 -9.31 0.85
C LEU A 38 5.39 -9.02 1.28
N ILE A 39 4.60 -8.38 0.42
CA ILE A 39 3.17 -8.11 0.68
C ILE A 39 2.40 -9.41 0.95
N LEU A 40 2.63 -10.47 0.16
CA LEU A 40 1.98 -11.76 0.38
C LEU A 40 2.38 -12.41 1.71
N LEU A 41 3.66 -12.34 2.09
CA LEU A 41 4.13 -12.85 3.37
C LEU A 41 3.49 -12.11 4.55
N LEU A 42 3.43 -10.77 4.49
CA LEU A 42 2.77 -9.95 5.49
C LEU A 42 1.27 -10.22 5.54
N ALA A 43 0.62 -10.41 4.39
CA ALA A 43 -0.79 -10.76 4.32
C ALA A 43 -1.09 -12.12 4.97
N ASN A 44 -0.23 -13.11 4.75
CA ASN A 44 -0.31 -14.41 5.40
C ASN A 44 -0.13 -14.29 6.92
N HIS A 45 0.80 -13.45 7.38
CA HIS A 45 1.00 -13.19 8.81
C HIS A 45 -0.22 -12.52 9.47
N ILE A 46 -0.87 -11.58 8.77
CA ILE A 46 -2.10 -10.92 9.24
C ILE A 46 -3.28 -11.89 9.30
N GLY A 47 -3.42 -12.77 8.29
CA GLY A 47 -4.39 -13.87 8.27
C GLY A 47 -5.87 -13.45 8.23
N ARG A 48 -6.16 -12.15 8.04
CA ARG A 48 -7.50 -11.56 8.14
C ARG A 48 -7.93 -10.85 6.87
N LEU A 49 -8.82 -11.48 6.10
CA LEU A 49 -9.31 -10.95 4.82
C LEU A 49 -9.97 -9.58 4.93
N ASP A 50 -10.69 -9.30 6.01
CA ASP A 50 -11.35 -8.00 6.24
C ASP A 50 -10.32 -6.86 6.42
N VAL A 51 -9.26 -7.11 7.19
CA VAL A 51 -8.15 -6.17 7.38
C VAL A 51 -7.40 -5.95 6.06
N LEU A 52 -7.15 -7.02 5.29
CA LEU A 52 -6.48 -6.94 4.00
C LEU A 52 -7.31 -6.16 2.96
N LYS A 53 -8.63 -6.36 2.92
CA LYS A 53 -9.52 -5.56 2.07
C LYS A 53 -9.52 -4.07 2.46
N ALA A 54 -9.56 -3.78 3.76
CA ALA A 54 -9.44 -2.41 4.24
C ALA A 54 -8.09 -1.78 3.86
N ALA A 55 -6.99 -2.54 3.91
CA ALA A 55 -5.67 -2.09 3.49
C ALA A 55 -5.62 -1.72 2.00
N LEU A 56 -6.23 -2.53 1.13
CA LEU A 56 -6.32 -2.24 -0.31
C LEU A 56 -7.07 -0.92 -0.56
N VAL A 57 -8.22 -0.73 0.08
CA VAL A 57 -9.01 0.51 -0.02
C VAL A 57 -8.19 1.72 0.44
N ALA A 58 -7.51 1.60 1.59
CA ALA A 58 -6.66 2.65 2.15
C ALA A 58 -5.44 2.99 1.28
N ALA A 59 -4.89 2.00 0.56
CA ALA A 59 -3.77 2.19 -0.38
C ALA A 59 -4.19 2.89 -1.70
N GLY A 60 -5.45 3.32 -1.85
CA GLY A 60 -5.92 4.00 -3.04
C GLY A 60 -6.63 3.09 -4.05
N LEU A 61 -6.96 1.84 -3.71
CA LEU A 61 -7.89 1.02 -4.51
C LEU A 61 -9.35 1.53 -4.41
N SER A 62 -9.55 2.71 -3.80
CA SER A 62 -10.79 3.46 -3.75
C SER A 62 -10.98 4.24 -5.06
N SER A 63 -11.53 3.56 -6.07
CA SER A 63 -12.31 4.17 -7.16
C SER A 63 -11.81 5.52 -7.72
N THR A 64 -10.57 5.62 -8.19
CA THR A 64 -10.16 6.73 -9.06
C THR A 64 -10.72 6.52 -10.47
N SER A 65 -12.01 6.84 -10.68
CA SER A 65 -12.62 7.24 -11.97
C SER A 65 -14.16 7.31 -11.88
N ALA A 66 -14.71 8.32 -11.18
CA ALA A 66 -16.13 8.66 -11.32
C ALA A 66 -16.48 10.16 -11.10
N GLN A 67 -15.52 11.09 -11.23
CA GLN A 67 -15.81 12.55 -11.15
C GLN A 67 -15.03 13.41 -12.15
N ALA A 68 -14.74 12.89 -13.35
CA ALA A 68 -14.27 13.72 -14.45
C ALA A 68 -15.43 13.89 -15.46
N GLY A 69 -16.22 14.97 -15.34
CA GLY A 69 -17.13 15.34 -16.43
C GLY A 69 -18.45 16.03 -16.09
N LEU A 70 -18.60 16.74 -14.97
CA LEU A 70 -19.72 17.68 -14.84
C LEU A 70 -19.18 19.06 -14.42
N SER A 71 -18.73 19.83 -15.40
CA SER A 71 -18.62 21.28 -15.23
C SER A 71 -20.03 21.84 -15.11
N PRO A 72 -20.34 22.67 -14.09
CA PRO A 72 -21.56 23.45 -14.06
C PRO A 72 -21.57 24.38 -15.27
N ILE A 73 -22.64 24.34 -16.05
CA ILE A 73 -22.94 25.37 -17.05
C ILE A 73 -23.35 26.59 -16.23
N GLU A 74 -22.47 27.59 -16.11
CA GLU A 74 -22.80 28.87 -15.46
C GLU A 74 -23.51 29.75 -16.51
N PRO A 75 -24.77 30.19 -16.26
CA PRO A 75 -25.45 31.11 -17.15
C PRO A 75 -25.12 32.56 -16.76
N ASP A 76 -24.56 33.33 -17.69
CA ASP A 76 -24.86 34.75 -17.89
C ASP A 76 -24.81 35.07 -19.39
#